data_AF-A0A239A7A2-F1
#
_entry.id   AF-A0A239A7A2-F1
#
_cell.length_a   1.000
_cell.length_b   1.000
_cell.length_c   1.000
_cell.angle_alpha   90.00
_cell.angle_beta   90.00
_cell.angle_gamma   90.00
#
_symmetry.space_group_name_H-M   'P 1'
#
loop_
_entity.id
_entity.type
_entity.pdbx_description
1 polymer ?
#
loop_
_entity_poly.entity_id
_entity_poly.type
_entity_poly.pdbx_seq_one_letter_code
_entity_poly.pdbx_strand_id
1 'polypeptide(L)'
;MRKLWNKLGDWVFSYKRPKWFRDHIDLGKRVTIFGANAMHFMVTVRTKRWGVVSFRLISFDKRFPLSLYCSPNGTPWACTYCVGLGPHEKIRSLMRRLNFGHNFNSWDDATYEQLRKLNDKHDYLTKYKSDLEYPVTV
;
A
#
# COMPACT_ATOMS: atom_id res chain seq x y z
N MET A 1 -23.26 16.66 -16.16
CA MET A 1 -21.87 16.25 -15.82
C MET A 1 -21.77 15.04 -14.88
N ARG A 2 -22.45 14.99 -13.73
CA ARG A 2 -22.41 13.85 -12.77
C ARG A 2 -22.75 12.46 -13.37
N LYS A 3 -23.71 12.40 -14.31
CA LYS A 3 -24.11 11.15 -14.99
C LYS A 3 -23.03 10.56 -15.90
N LEU A 4 -22.16 11.39 -16.47
CA LEU A 4 -21.07 10.95 -17.36
C LEU A 4 -19.92 10.31 -16.56
N TRP A 5 -19.62 10.87 -15.39
CA TRP A 5 -18.65 10.29 -14.43
C TRP A 5 -19.14 8.96 -13.85
N ASN A 6 -20.44 8.83 -13.56
CA ASN A 6 -21.00 7.56 -13.10
C ASN A 6 -20.95 6.48 -14.20
N LYS A 7 -21.25 6.83 -15.46
CA LYS A 7 -21.14 5.91 -16.60
C LYS A 7 -19.68 5.48 -16.86
N LEU A 8 -18.71 6.39 -16.74
CA LEU A 8 -17.28 6.07 -16.86
C LEU A 8 -16.80 5.18 -15.71
N GLY A 9 -17.26 5.47 -14.48
CA GLY A 9 -17.01 4.61 -13.32
C GLY A 9 -17.52 3.20 -13.57
N ASP A 10 -18.80 3.04 -13.92
CA ASP A 10 -19.39 1.72 -14.16
C ASP A 10 -18.76 0.99 -15.35
N TRP A 11 -18.26 1.70 -16.37
CA TRP A 11 -17.54 1.09 -17.50
C TRP A 11 -16.14 0.59 -17.11
N VAL A 12 -15.39 1.35 -16.30
CA VAL A 12 -14.08 0.92 -15.76
C VAL A 12 -14.22 -0.30 -14.83
N PHE A 13 -15.32 -0.40 -14.08
CA PHE A 13 -15.53 -1.47 -13.09
C PHE A 13 -16.25 -2.72 -13.61
N SER A 14 -16.74 -2.73 -14.86
CA SER A 14 -17.45 -3.89 -15.46
C SER A 14 -16.55 -4.77 -16.35
N TYR A 15 -15.24 -4.49 -16.40
CA TYR A 15 -14.34 -5.21 -17.28
C TYR A 15 -13.86 -6.54 -16.66
N LYS A 16 -14.17 -7.65 -17.35
CA LYS A 16 -13.57 -8.95 -17.04
C LYS A 16 -12.04 -8.82 -17.15
N ARG A 17 -11.32 -9.32 -16.13
CA ARG A 17 -9.85 -9.35 -16.06
C ARG A 17 -9.23 -9.70 -17.43
N PRO A 18 -8.42 -8.81 -18.04
CA PRO A 18 -7.76 -9.11 -19.30
C PRO A 18 -6.86 -10.34 -19.14
N LYS A 19 -7.11 -11.40 -19.92
CA LYS A 19 -6.37 -12.67 -19.83
C LYS A 19 -4.96 -12.59 -20.44
N TRP A 20 -4.72 -11.62 -21.32
CA TRP A 20 -3.53 -11.52 -22.15
C TRP A 20 -2.31 -10.93 -21.44
N PHE A 21 -2.47 -10.30 -20.27
CA PHE A 21 -1.36 -9.73 -19.52
C PHE A 21 -1.50 -10.00 -18.03
N ARG A 22 -1.13 -11.21 -17.62
CA ARG A 22 -1.19 -11.68 -16.23
C ARG A 22 0.13 -11.54 -15.47
N ASP A 23 1.22 -11.52 -16.21
CA ASP A 23 2.57 -11.54 -15.67
C ASP A 23 3.12 -10.11 -15.51
N HIS A 24 4.44 -9.94 -15.46
CA HIS A 24 5.08 -8.64 -15.37
C HIS A 24 6.01 -8.39 -16.56
N ILE A 25 6.25 -7.11 -16.85
CA ILE A 25 7.31 -6.66 -17.74
C ILE A 25 8.34 -5.91 -16.90
N ASP A 26 9.57 -6.38 -16.94
CA ASP A 26 10.71 -5.66 -16.38
C ASP A 26 11.32 -4.73 -17.44
N LEU A 27 11.28 -3.42 -17.15
CA LEU A 27 12.00 -2.39 -17.90
C LEU A 27 13.34 -2.16 -17.20
N GLY A 28 14.32 -2.99 -17.58
CA GLY A 28 15.63 -3.05 -16.95
C GLY A 28 15.55 -3.55 -15.50
N LYS A 29 16.53 -3.19 -14.66
CA LYS A 29 16.62 -3.71 -13.29
C LYS A 29 15.80 -2.93 -12.25
N ARG A 30 15.17 -1.83 -12.67
CA ARG A 30 14.58 -0.85 -11.73
C ARG A 30 13.08 -0.68 -11.86
N VAL A 31 12.50 -0.90 -13.03
CA VAL A 31 11.08 -0.66 -13.25
C VAL A 31 10.40 -1.97 -13.60
N THR A 32 9.36 -2.33 -12.87
CA THR A 32 8.56 -3.53 -13.13
C THR A 32 7.10 -3.12 -13.26
N ILE A 33 6.49 -3.45 -14.40
CA ILE A 33 5.06 -3.27 -14.66
C ILE A 33 4.39 -4.61 -14.44
N PHE A 34 3.65 -4.74 -13.36
CA PHE A 34 2.79 -5.87 -13.10
C PHE A 34 1.51 -5.76 -13.92
N GLY A 35 1.20 -6.83 -14.63
CA GLY A 35 -0.05 -7.01 -15.33
C GLY A 35 -1.23 -7.17 -14.38
N ALA A 36 -2.37 -7.59 -14.93
CA ALA A 36 -3.63 -7.65 -14.21
C ALA A 36 -3.66 -8.79 -13.17
N ASN A 37 -2.72 -8.82 -12.23
CA ASN A 37 -2.75 -9.68 -11.06
C ASN A 37 -3.75 -9.10 -10.04
N ALA A 38 -4.60 -9.95 -9.47
CA ALA A 38 -5.70 -9.52 -8.59
C ALA A 38 -6.52 -8.33 -9.13
N MET A 39 -6.78 -8.30 -10.44
CA MET A 39 -7.62 -7.29 -11.14
C MET A 39 -7.09 -5.85 -11.13
N HIS A 40 -5.79 -5.64 -10.89
CA HIS A 40 -5.18 -4.31 -11.02
C HIS A 40 -3.81 -4.36 -11.68
N PHE A 41 -3.46 -3.28 -12.36
CA PHE A 41 -2.12 -3.04 -12.89
C PHE A 41 -1.32 -2.23 -11.88
N MET A 42 -0.06 -2.60 -11.66
CA MET A 42 0.83 -1.90 -10.74
C MET A 42 2.16 -1.66 -11.40
N VAL A 43 2.77 -0.51 -11.12
CA VAL A 43 4.15 -0.23 -11.49
C VAL A 43 4.95 -0.11 -10.22
N THR A 44 6.15 -0.67 -10.24
CA THR A 44 7.12 -0.50 -9.18
C THR A 44 8.42 0.05 -9.73
N VAL A 45 9.02 0.96 -8.98
CA VAL A 45 10.29 1.60 -9.31
C VAL A 45 11.23 1.46 -8.12
N ARG A 46 12.35 0.74 -8.32
CA ARG A 46 13.41 0.60 -7.32
C ARG A 46 14.27 1.86 -7.29
N THR A 47 14.35 2.48 -6.12
CA THR A 47 15.11 3.71 -5.85
C THR A 47 16.06 3.49 -4.68
N LYS A 48 17.18 4.22 -4.64
CA LYS A 48 18.12 4.15 -3.51
C LYS A 48 17.60 4.84 -2.25
N ARG A 49 16.85 5.93 -2.41
CA ARG A 49 16.38 6.78 -1.30
C ARG A 49 15.08 6.29 -0.67
N TRP A 50 14.14 5.79 -1.49
CA TRP A 50 12.77 5.48 -1.05
C TRP A 50 12.47 3.99 -1.06
N GLY A 51 13.44 3.16 -1.45
CA GLY A 51 13.23 1.75 -1.72
C GLY A 51 12.39 1.58 -2.98
N VAL A 52 11.40 0.70 -2.91
CA VAL A 52 10.44 0.47 -3.99
C VAL A 52 9.30 1.47 -3.88
N VAL A 53 9.14 2.28 -4.92
CA VAL A 53 7.95 3.12 -5.13
C VAL A 53 6.95 2.33 -5.95
N SER A 54 5.83 1.97 -5.33
CA SER A 54 4.76 1.20 -5.96
C SER A 54 3.55 2.11 -6.19
N PHE A 55 3.01 2.13 -7.41
CA PHE A 55 1.76 2.83 -7.71
C PHE A 55 0.84 1.97 -8.57
N ARG A 56 -0.43 1.93 -8.18
CA ARG A 56 -1.48 1.23 -8.92
C ARG A 56 -1.98 2.14 -10.04
N LEU A 57 -1.94 1.64 -11.27
CA LEU A 57 -2.35 2.39 -12.46
C LEU A 57 -3.86 2.32 -12.69
N ILE A 58 -4.38 1.10 -12.76
CA ILE A 58 -5.78 0.82 -13.08
C ILE A 58 -6.22 -0.33 -12.19
N SER A 59 -7.43 -0.21 -11.63
CA SER A 59 -8.12 -1.31 -10.96
C SER A 59 -9.47 -1.53 -11.60
N PHE A 60 -9.79 -2.78 -11.89
CA PHE A 60 -11.12 -3.20 -12.34
C PHE A 60 -12.03 -3.57 -11.16
N ASP A 61 -11.54 -3.44 -9.92
CA ASP A 61 -12.29 -3.72 -8.70
C ASP A 61 -12.25 -2.50 -7.75
N LYS A 62 -13.44 -2.06 -7.34
CA LYS A 62 -13.68 -0.94 -6.41
C LYS A 62 -13.00 -1.15 -5.06
N ARG A 63 -12.74 -2.40 -4.65
CA ARG A 63 -12.01 -2.74 -3.41
C ARG A 63 -10.54 -2.34 -3.46
N PHE A 64 -10.01 -2.10 -4.65
CA PHE A 64 -8.60 -1.79 -4.87
C PHE A 64 -8.47 -0.38 -5.47
N PRO A 65 -8.67 0.70 -4.67
CA PRO A 65 -8.53 2.06 -5.16
C PRO A 65 -7.10 2.34 -5.64
N LEU A 66 -6.93 3.40 -6.45
CA LEU A 66 -5.61 3.91 -6.80
C LEU A 66 -4.80 4.15 -5.53
N SER A 67 -3.59 3.61 -5.50
CA SER A 67 -2.71 3.69 -4.35
C SER A 67 -1.28 3.97 -4.80
N LEU A 68 -0.54 4.64 -3.92
CA LEU A 68 0.88 4.89 -4.08
C LEU A 68 1.55 4.67 -2.74
N TYR A 69 2.64 3.92 -2.69
CA TYR A 69 3.40 3.71 -1.47
C TYR A 69 4.89 3.52 -1.73
N CYS A 70 5.70 3.85 -0.72
CA CYS A 70 7.14 3.63 -0.72
C CYS A 70 7.49 2.60 0.36
N SER A 71 8.20 1.55 -0.01
CA SER A 71 8.53 0.43 0.88
C SER A 71 9.91 -0.14 0.59
N PRO A 72 10.70 -0.55 1.60
CA PRO A 72 12.01 -1.15 1.39
C PRO A 72 11.96 -2.46 0.58
N ASN A 73 10.88 -3.23 0.71
CA ASN A 73 10.71 -4.54 0.07
C ASN A 73 9.60 -4.59 -0.99
N GLY A 74 9.00 -3.43 -1.33
CA GLY A 74 7.92 -3.38 -2.32
C GLY A 74 6.57 -3.89 -1.84
N THR A 75 6.37 -4.02 -0.52
CA THR A 75 5.09 -4.46 0.03
C THR A 75 4.48 -3.43 0.99
N PRO A 76 3.14 -3.37 1.11
CA PRO A 76 2.47 -2.44 2.02
C PRO A 76 2.85 -2.60 3.51
N TRP A 77 3.07 -3.82 4.00
CA TRP A 77 3.28 -4.07 5.44
C TRP A 77 4.56 -3.45 6.02
N ALA A 78 5.51 -3.07 5.16
CA ALA A 78 6.74 -2.36 5.52
C ALA A 78 6.78 -0.92 4.97
N CYS A 79 5.69 -0.42 4.39
CA CYS A 79 5.71 0.89 3.74
C CYS A 79 5.92 2.02 4.75
N THR A 80 6.66 3.05 4.33
CA THR A 80 7.04 4.24 5.14
C THR A 80 6.39 5.51 4.62
N TYR A 81 5.63 5.39 3.54
CA TYR A 81 4.77 6.40 2.98
C TYR A 81 3.67 5.70 2.19
N CYS A 82 2.43 6.14 2.32
CA CYS A 82 1.35 5.67 1.45
C CYS A 82 0.22 6.68 1.28
N VAL A 83 -0.44 6.57 0.13
CA VAL A 83 -1.71 7.22 -0.23
C VAL A 83 -2.63 6.14 -0.82
N GLY A 84 -3.91 6.16 -0.46
CA GLY A 84 -4.90 5.23 -1.03
C GLY A 84 -4.90 3.81 -0.45
N LEU A 85 -4.13 3.53 0.61
CA LEU A 85 -4.15 2.23 1.33
C LEU A 85 -5.06 2.22 2.57
N GLY A 86 -5.80 3.30 2.80
CA GLY A 86 -6.68 3.48 3.96
C GLY A 86 -6.04 4.24 5.12
N PRO A 87 -6.84 4.68 6.12
CA PRO A 87 -6.38 5.55 7.19
C PRO A 87 -5.40 4.87 8.15
N HIS A 88 -5.63 3.59 8.48
CA HIS A 88 -4.74 2.84 9.37
C HIS A 88 -3.34 2.65 8.77
N GLU A 89 -3.26 2.29 7.49
CA GLU A 89 -1.97 2.11 6.83
C GLU A 89 -1.20 3.43 6.72
N LYS A 90 -1.91 4.56 6.54
CA LYS A 90 -1.30 5.89 6.57
C LYS A 90 -0.60 6.14 7.91
N ILE A 91 -1.26 5.87 9.04
CA ILE A 91 -0.67 6.03 10.38
C ILE A 91 0.49 5.04 10.57
N ARG A 92 0.31 3.75 10.27
CA ARG A 92 1.39 2.76 10.35
C ARG A 92 2.61 3.18 9.54
N SER A 93 2.42 3.69 8.32
CA SER A 93 3.52 4.13 7.46
C SER A 93 4.32 5.27 8.07
N LEU A 94 3.65 6.22 8.74
CA LEU A 94 4.30 7.31 9.46
C LEU A 94 5.05 6.78 10.69
N MET A 95 4.45 5.87 11.46
CA MET A 95 5.10 5.24 12.61
C MET A 95 6.39 4.52 12.17
N ARG A 96 6.34 3.72 11.11
CA ARG A 96 7.52 3.03 10.57
C ARG A 96 8.59 4.03 10.11
N ARG A 97 8.20 5.11 9.43
CA ARG A 97 9.13 6.16 9.00
C ARG A 97 9.82 6.83 10.19
N LEU A 98 9.11 7.08 11.28
CA LEU A 98 9.67 7.71 12.48
C LEU A 98 10.66 6.78 13.21
N ASN A 99 10.43 5.47 13.19
CA ASN A 99 11.28 4.50 13.89
C ASN A 99 12.49 4.04 13.06
N PHE A 100 12.32 3.85 11.75
CA PHE A 100 13.33 3.23 10.89
C PHE A 100 13.86 4.15 9.78
N GLY A 101 13.26 5.33 9.59
CA GLY A 101 13.51 6.16 8.41
C GLY A 101 12.88 5.57 7.13
N HIS A 102 13.43 5.95 5.97
CA HIS A 102 13.03 5.38 4.68
C HIS A 102 14.03 4.34 4.21
N ASN A 103 13.53 3.33 3.48
CA ASN A 103 14.34 2.30 2.83
C ASN A 103 15.30 1.55 3.77
N PHE A 104 14.86 1.29 5.00
CA PHE A 104 15.61 0.46 5.96
C PHE A 104 15.73 -0.99 5.46
N ASN A 105 16.67 -1.76 6.00
CA ASN A 105 16.77 -3.17 5.69
C ASN A 105 15.62 -3.93 6.38
N SER A 106 14.64 -4.42 5.62
CA SER A 106 13.51 -5.17 6.18
C SER A 106 13.75 -6.68 6.24
N TRP A 107 14.94 -7.14 5.84
CA TRP A 107 15.27 -8.55 5.70
C TRP A 107 16.23 -9.06 6.77
N ASP A 108 16.86 -8.18 7.55
CA ASP A 108 17.57 -8.63 8.74
C ASP A 108 16.58 -8.96 9.87
N ASP A 109 16.88 -10.02 10.62
CA ASP A 109 15.96 -10.58 11.61
C ASP A 109 15.58 -9.57 12.70
N ALA A 110 16.56 -8.77 13.15
CA ALA A 110 16.34 -7.77 14.19
C ALA A 110 15.34 -6.69 13.75
N THR A 111 15.54 -6.10 12.56
CA THR A 111 14.64 -5.08 12.03
C THR A 111 13.29 -5.67 11.65
N TYR A 112 13.25 -6.89 11.11
CA TYR A 112 12.03 -7.62 10.82
C TYR A 112 11.19 -7.82 12.09
N GLU A 113 11.80 -8.27 13.18
CA GLU A 113 11.13 -8.49 14.46
C GLU A 113 10.60 -7.19 15.05
N GLN A 114 11.41 -6.11 15.03
CA GLN A 114 10.98 -4.79 15.51
C GLN A 114 9.81 -4.23 14.69
N LEU A 115 9.86 -4.36 13.36
CA LEU A 115 8.79 -3.95 12.46
C LEU A 115 7.50 -4.73 12.75
N ARG A 116 7.61 -6.04 12.99
CA ARG A 116 6.46 -6.88 13.34
C ARG A 116 5.84 -6.43 14.67
N LYS A 117 6.65 -6.25 15.72
CA LYS A 117 6.19 -5.74 17.02
C LYS A 117 5.51 -4.38 16.91
N LEU A 118 6.04 -3.48 16.09
CA LEU A 118 5.45 -2.16 15.84
C LEU A 118 4.07 -2.27 15.18
N ASN A 119 3.93 -3.14 14.17
CA ASN A 119 2.67 -3.40 13.50
C ASN A 119 1.64 -4.03 14.47
N ASP A 120 2.05 -5.05 15.22
CA ASP A 120 1.19 -5.74 16.21
C ASP A 120 0.70 -4.77 17.30
N LYS A 121 1.58 -3.87 17.77
CA LYS A 121 1.22 -2.81 18.73
C LYS A 121 0.18 -1.85 18.16
N HIS A 122 0.35 -1.40 16.91
CA HIS A 122 -0.66 -0.56 16.26
C HIS A 122 -2.01 -1.27 16.17
N ASP A 123 -2.00 -2.57 15.86
CA ASP A 123 -3.22 -3.34 15.63
C ASP A 123 -3.97 -3.59 16.92
N TYR A 124 -3.24 -3.87 18.00
CA TYR A 124 -3.77 -3.89 19.35
C TYR A 124 -4.45 -2.56 19.71
N LEU A 125 -3.76 -1.43 19.56
CA LEU A 125 -4.32 -0.11 19.89
C LEU A 125 -5.53 0.26 19.04
N THR A 126 -5.56 -0.18 17.78
CA THR A 126 -6.69 0.07 16.89
C THR A 126 -7.91 -0.76 17.29
N LYS A 127 -7.70 -2.02 17.69
CA LYS A 127 -8.77 -2.94 18.09
C LYS A 127 -9.42 -2.52 19.41
N TYR A 128 -8.64 -2.05 20.37
CA TYR A 128 -9.08 -1.69 21.72
C TYR A 128 -9.24 -0.18 21.90
N LYS A 129 -9.48 0.58 20.81
CA LYS A 129 -9.60 2.04 20.85
C LYS A 129 -10.74 2.51 21.78
N SER A 130 -11.84 1.76 21.87
CA SER A 130 -12.96 2.02 22.79
C SER A 130 -12.56 1.93 24.26
N ASP A 131 -11.57 1.09 24.58
CA ASP A 131 -11.19 0.77 25.96
C ASP A 131 -10.12 1.73 26.48
N LEU A 132 -9.56 2.55 25.58
CA LEU A 132 -8.58 3.61 25.86
C LEU A 132 -9.21 4.99 25.97
N GLU A 133 -10.49 5.14 25.66
CA GLU A 133 -11.26 6.35 25.99
C GLU A 133 -11.48 6.38 27.50
N TYR A 134 -10.47 6.83 28.23
CA TYR A 134 -10.65 7.23 29.62
C TYR A 134 -11.79 8.26 29.65
N PRO A 135 -12.81 8.10 30.51
CA PRO A 135 -13.76 9.17 30.75
C PRO A 135 -12.95 10.35 31.25
N VAL A 136 -12.86 11.40 30.44
CA VAL A 136 -12.37 12.69 30.90
C VAL A 136 -13.46 13.22 31.83
N THR A 137 -13.39 12.84 33.11
CA THR A 137 -14.09 13.54 34.17
C THR A 137 -13.45 14.91 34.27
N VAL A 138 -14.14 15.89 33.68
CA VAL A 138 -13.95 17.32 33.95
C VAL A 138 -14.55 17.64 35.32
#